data_AF-A0A2M7SWU2-F1
#
_entry.id   AF-A0A2M7SWU2-F1
#
_cell.length_a   1.000
_cell.length_b   1.000
_cell.length_c   1.000
_cell.angle_alpha   90.00
_cell.angle_beta   90.00
_cell.angle_gamma   90.00
#
_symmetry.space_group_name_H-M   'P 1'
#
loop_
_entity.id
_entity.type
_entity.pdbx_description
1 polymer ?
#
loop_
_entity_poly.entity_id
_entity_poly.type
_entity_poly.pdbx_seq_one_letter_code
_entity_poly.pdbx_strand_id
1 'polypeptide(L)'
;MKNGTLFIVATPIGNLDDITKRAIDIISSVDFVACEDTRVAGGLLHHLGIKKELISLHQHSSDEKIDYIIRELRRGKNIAYVSDSGTPGISDPGQALIVQIRNPNVEIRNKRNQIQNSNIQIIPIPGASAVTAAISISGMV
;
A
#
# COMPACT_ATOMS: atom_id res chain seq x y z
N MET A 1 21.88 -1.57 9.31
CA MET A 1 21.18 -0.50 8.56
C MET A 1 19.71 -0.54 8.94
N LYS A 2 19.04 0.62 9.04
CA LYS A 2 17.62 0.68 9.43
C LYS A 2 16.75 0.41 8.19
N ASN A 3 15.81 -0.53 8.27
CA ASN A 3 14.83 -0.76 7.22
C ASN A 3 13.88 0.44 7.11
N GLY A 4 13.32 0.62 5.92
CA GLY A 4 12.23 1.56 5.68
C GLY A 4 10.88 1.00 6.14
N THR A 5 9.85 1.82 5.95
CA THR A 5 8.49 1.52 6.40
C THR A 5 7.55 1.42 5.21
N LEU A 6 6.72 0.38 5.19
CA LEU A 6 5.57 0.27 4.30
C LEU A 6 4.34 0.87 4.98
N PHE A 7 3.81 1.94 4.43
CA PHE A 7 2.56 2.53 4.87
C PHE A 7 1.41 2.01 4.02
N ILE A 8 0.39 1.42 4.64
CA ILE A 8 -0.83 1.00 3.94
C ILE A 8 -1.83 2.13 4.07
N VAL A 9 -2.11 2.85 2.97
CA VAL A 9 -2.82 4.12 3.01
C VAL A 9 -4.18 4.01 2.36
N ALA A 10 -5.23 4.22 3.16
CA ALA A 10 -6.59 4.28 2.66
C ALA A 10 -6.82 5.49 1.73
N THR A 11 -7.52 5.26 0.63
CA THR A 11 -7.93 6.26 -0.36
C THR A 11 -9.45 6.50 -0.30
N PRO A 12 -9.93 7.65 -0.78
CA PRO A 12 -11.36 7.92 -0.91
C PRO A 12 -12.17 6.82 -1.60
N ILE A 13 -13.45 6.68 -1.23
CA ILE A 13 -14.39 5.72 -1.85
C ILE A 13 -15.45 6.38 -2.76
N GLY A 14 -15.21 7.63 -3.18
CA GLY A 14 -16.11 8.36 -4.08
C GLY A 14 -16.06 9.88 -3.90
N ASN A 15 -15.72 10.36 -2.70
CA ASN A 15 -15.54 11.79 -2.43
C ASN A 15 -14.08 12.10 -2.05
N LEU A 16 -13.40 12.93 -2.83
CA LEU A 16 -11.98 13.23 -2.65
C LEU A 16 -11.66 13.87 -1.29
N ASP A 17 -12.63 14.54 -0.67
CA ASP A 17 -12.49 15.15 0.67
C ASP A 17 -12.41 14.11 1.81
N ASP A 18 -12.74 12.83 1.55
CA ASP A 18 -12.67 11.76 2.55
C ASP A 18 -11.22 11.28 2.82
N ILE A 19 -10.24 11.83 2.10
CA ILE A 19 -8.83 11.52 2.37
C ILE A 19 -8.39 12.18 3.68
N THR A 20 -7.70 11.41 4.53
CA THR A 20 -7.23 11.95 5.81
C THR A 20 -6.00 12.83 5.62
N LYS A 21 -5.84 13.84 6.48
CA LYS A 21 -4.60 14.65 6.53
C LYS A 21 -3.35 13.78 6.69
N ARG A 22 -3.42 12.73 7.51
CA ARG A 22 -2.30 11.79 7.70
C ARG A 22 -1.96 11.02 6.43
N ALA A 23 -2.94 10.66 5.61
CA ALA A 23 -2.69 10.03 4.32
C ALA A 23 -1.92 10.98 3.38
N ILE A 24 -2.35 12.24 3.28
CA ILE A 24 -1.68 13.29 2.50
C ILE A 24 -0.22 13.47 2.95
N ASP A 25 0.00 13.62 4.26
CA ASP A 25 1.33 13.82 4.84
C ASP A 25 2.25 12.63 4.54
N ILE A 26 1.75 11.40 4.70
CA ILE A 26 2.51 10.18 4.43
C ILE A 26 2.85 10.07 2.95
N ILE A 27 1.87 10.16 2.06
CA ILE A 27 2.07 10.10 0.60
C ILE A 27 3.08 11.16 0.14
N SER A 28 3.06 12.35 0.74
CA SER A 28 4.00 13.43 0.44
C SER A 28 5.42 13.15 0.95
N SER A 29 5.57 12.36 2.02
CA SER A 29 6.85 12.09 2.67
C SER A 29 7.60 10.85 2.16
N VAL A 30 6.89 9.85 1.61
CA VAL A 30 7.49 8.59 1.12
C VAL A 30 8.33 8.79 -0.13
N ASP A 31 9.24 7.85 -0.40
CA ASP A 31 10.11 7.87 -1.58
C ASP A 31 9.32 7.64 -2.87
N PHE A 32 8.39 6.68 -2.86
CA PHE A 32 7.46 6.43 -3.95
C PHE A 32 6.16 5.80 -3.46
N VAL A 33 5.16 5.76 -4.34
CA VAL A 33 3.86 5.17 -4.08
C VAL A 33 3.70 3.92 -4.94
N ALA A 34 3.50 2.77 -4.29
CA ALA A 34 3.03 1.56 -4.95
C ALA A 34 1.50 1.61 -5.01
N CYS A 35 0.90 1.26 -6.15
CA CYS A 35 -0.54 1.38 -6.34
C CYS A 35 -1.11 0.27 -7.22
N GLU A 36 -2.40 -0.04 -7.08
CA GLU A 36 -3.09 -0.96 -7.99
C GLU A 36 -3.13 -0.39 -9.41
N ASP A 37 -3.77 0.76 -9.64
CA ASP A 37 -3.78 1.46 -10.92
C ASP A 37 -3.10 2.83 -10.84
N THR A 38 -2.03 3.02 -11.63
CA THR A 38 -1.30 4.29 -11.71
C THR A 38 -2.14 5.46 -12.22
N ARG A 39 -3.20 5.20 -12.98
CA ARG A 39 -4.11 6.23 -13.51
C ARG A 39 -5.00 6.77 -12.40
N VAL A 40 -5.53 5.87 -11.56
CA VAL A 40 -6.38 6.22 -10.41
C VAL A 40 -5.53 6.95 -9.36
N ALA A 41 -4.43 6.34 -8.96
CA ALA A 41 -3.50 6.96 -8.01
C ALA A 41 -2.94 8.30 -8.56
N GLY A 42 -2.61 8.37 -9.84
CA GLY A 42 -2.15 9.60 -10.50
C GLY A 42 -3.19 10.72 -10.47
N GLY A 43 -4.47 10.40 -10.70
CA GLY A 43 -5.57 11.36 -10.57
C GLY A 43 -5.72 11.90 -9.16
N LEU A 44 -5.63 11.03 -8.14
CA LEU A 44 -5.65 11.42 -6.73
C LEU A 44 -4.46 12.33 -6.40
N LEU A 45 -3.24 11.93 -6.76
CA LEU A 45 -2.04 12.74 -6.50
C LEU A 45 -2.10 14.11 -7.18
N HIS A 46 -2.61 14.16 -8.41
CA HIS A 46 -2.83 15.41 -9.13
C HIS A 46 -3.81 16.33 -8.39
N HIS A 47 -4.95 15.81 -7.93
CA HIS A 47 -5.91 16.57 -7.14
C HIS A 47 -5.30 17.14 -5.85
N LEU A 48 -4.42 16.37 -5.20
CA LEU A 48 -3.73 16.78 -3.97
C LEU A 48 -2.52 17.70 -4.22
N GLY A 49 -2.15 17.96 -5.47
CA GLY A 49 -0.94 18.73 -5.81
C GLY A 49 0.36 18.00 -5.45
N ILE A 50 0.33 16.67 -5.33
CA ILE A 50 1.47 15.85 -4.94
C ILE A 50 2.14 15.25 -6.18
N LYS A 51 3.47 15.33 -6.26
CA LYS A 51 4.27 14.65 -7.27
C LYS A 51 5.09 13.53 -6.64
N LYS A 52 4.79 12.28 -6.99
CA LYS A 52 5.54 11.08 -6.59
C LYS A 52 5.70 10.10 -7.75
N GLU A 53 6.76 9.31 -7.69
CA GLU A 53 6.90 8.14 -8.55
C GLU A 53 5.80 7.13 -8.18
N LEU A 54 5.14 6.58 -9.20
CA LEU A 54 4.09 5.59 -9.06
C LEU A 54 4.57 4.25 -9.62
N ILE A 55 4.43 3.18 -8.84
CA ILE A 55 4.81 1.83 -9.23
C ILE A 55 3.58 0.94 -9.18
N SER A 56 3.17 0.40 -10.32
CA SER A 56 1.97 -0.43 -10.39
C SER A 56 2.17 -1.83 -9.82
N LEU A 57 1.24 -2.28 -8.98
CA LEU A 57 1.15 -3.62 -8.40
C LEU A 57 -0.28 -4.15 -8.58
N HIS A 58 -0.50 -4.85 -9.69
CA HIS A 58 -1.72 -5.58 -10.02
C HIS A 58 -1.73 -7.00 -9.43
N GLN A 59 -2.90 -7.65 -9.39
CA GLN A 59 -3.09 -9.01 -8.89
C GLN A 59 -2.26 -10.08 -9.64
N HIS A 60 -1.94 -9.82 -10.91
CA HIS A 60 -1.05 -10.65 -11.74
C HIS A 60 0.36 -10.09 -11.88
N SER A 61 0.76 -9.14 -11.03
CA SER A 61 2.12 -8.63 -11.06
C SER A 61 3.11 -9.76 -10.85
N SER A 62 4.20 -9.74 -11.61
CA SER A 62 5.29 -10.68 -11.40
C SER A 62 5.84 -10.52 -9.98
N ASP A 63 6.28 -11.63 -9.40
CA ASP A 63 6.99 -11.65 -8.12
C ASP A 63 8.18 -10.66 -8.12
N GLU A 64 8.72 -10.33 -9.30
CA GLU A 64 9.79 -9.34 -9.48
C GLU A 64 9.43 -7.94 -8.98
N LYS A 65 8.16 -7.51 -9.11
CA LYS A 65 7.74 -6.19 -8.62
C LYS A 65 7.62 -6.17 -7.10
N ILE A 66 7.10 -7.25 -6.51
CA ILE A 66 7.05 -7.43 -5.07
C ILE A 66 8.48 -7.49 -4.50
N ASP A 67 9.35 -8.29 -5.13
CA ASP A 67 10.78 -8.39 -4.83
C ASP A 67 11.46 -7.00 -4.89
N TYR A 68 11.12 -6.18 -5.88
CA TYR A 68 11.62 -4.82 -6.01
C TYR A 68 11.21 -3.95 -4.82
N ILE A 69 9.92 -3.91 -4.48
CA ILE A 69 9.40 -3.12 -3.35
C ILE A 69 10.07 -3.56 -2.04
N ILE A 70 10.16 -4.86 -1.78
CA ILE A 70 10.79 -5.42 -0.58
C ILE A 70 12.29 -5.04 -0.51
N ARG A 71 12.99 -5.09 -1.65
CA ARG A 71 14.40 -4.68 -1.75
C ARG A 71 14.58 -3.19 -1.45
N GLU A 72 13.69 -2.33 -1.93
CA GLU A 72 13.76 -0.90 -1.63
C GLU A 72 13.46 -0.60 -0.16
N LEU A 73 12.49 -1.29 0.46
CA LEU A 73 12.25 -1.21 1.92
C LEU A 73 13.49 -1.60 2.71
N ARG A 74 14.20 -2.65 2.29
CA ARG A 74 15.46 -3.08 2.93
C ARG A 74 16.59 -2.08 2.76
N ARG A 75 16.57 -1.28 1.70
CA ARG A 75 17.51 -0.16 1.47
C ARG A 75 17.20 1.06 2.34
N GLY A 76 16.11 1.03 3.11
CA GLY A 76 15.73 2.13 4.01
C GLY A 76 14.66 3.06 3.44
N LYS A 77 14.15 2.79 2.22
CA LYS A 77 13.12 3.64 1.61
C LYS A 77 11.77 3.43 2.27
N ASN A 78 11.06 4.53 2.49
CA ASN A 78 9.67 4.54 2.93
C ASN A 78 8.76 4.52 1.72
N ILE A 79 7.74 3.66 1.75
CA ILE A 79 6.85 3.43 0.61
C ILE A 79 5.41 3.51 1.10
N ALA A 80 4.55 4.21 0.36
CA ALA A 80 3.10 4.11 0.56
C ALA A 80 2.53 3.10 -0.44
N TYR A 81 1.67 2.20 0.03
CA TYR A 81 0.81 1.39 -0.81
C TYR A 81 -0.62 1.93 -0.74
N VAL A 82 -1.21 2.22 -1.89
CA VAL A 82 -2.59 2.69 -2.04
C VAL A 82 -3.38 1.74 -2.94
N SER A 83 -4.64 1.48 -2.62
CA SER A 83 -5.59 0.84 -3.52
C SER A 83 -6.33 1.90 -4.35
N ASP A 84 -7.05 1.46 -5.38
CA ASP A 84 -7.86 2.36 -6.21
C ASP A 84 -8.95 3.07 -5.41
N SER A 85 -9.46 2.42 -4.36
CA SER A 85 -10.51 2.94 -3.50
C SER A 85 -10.51 2.24 -2.14
N GLY A 86 -10.72 3.01 -1.07
CA GLY A 86 -10.93 2.50 0.28
C GLY A 86 -9.65 2.04 0.98
N THR A 87 -9.79 1.08 1.89
CA THR A 87 -8.69 0.59 2.73
C THR A 87 -7.96 -0.58 2.04
N PRO A 88 -6.66 -0.46 1.73
CA PRO A 88 -5.92 -1.52 1.08
C PRO A 88 -5.68 -2.75 1.97
N GLY A 89 -5.43 -3.90 1.34
CA GLY A 89 -5.25 -5.21 1.95
C GLY A 89 -6.53 -6.02 2.17
N ILE A 90 -7.71 -5.55 1.73
CA ILE A 90 -9.01 -6.24 1.92
C ILE A 90 -9.48 -6.92 0.63
N SER A 91 -9.41 -6.23 -0.51
CA SER A 91 -9.90 -6.73 -1.80
C SER A 91 -9.08 -6.19 -2.97
N ASP A 92 -7.78 -6.07 -2.73
CA ASP A 92 -6.80 -5.47 -3.64
C ASP A 92 -5.48 -6.28 -3.62
N PRO A 93 -4.58 -6.05 -4.58
CA PRO A 93 -3.32 -6.79 -4.71
C PRO A 93 -2.34 -6.63 -3.52
N GLY A 94 -2.57 -5.67 -2.62
CA GLY A 94 -1.65 -5.34 -1.52
C GLY A 94 -1.45 -6.48 -0.53
N GLN A 95 -2.40 -7.41 -0.45
CA GLN A 95 -2.31 -8.58 0.42
C GLN A 95 -1.06 -9.41 0.12
N ALA A 96 -0.72 -9.62 -1.16
CA ALA A 96 0.43 -10.43 -1.55
C ALA A 96 1.76 -9.82 -1.04
N LEU A 97 1.90 -8.50 -1.13
CA LEU A 97 3.05 -7.76 -0.61
C LEU A 97 3.16 -7.88 0.92
N ILE A 98 2.04 -7.71 1.65
CA ILE A 98 2.00 -7.83 3.11
C ILE A 98 2.37 -9.26 3.54
N VAL A 99 1.84 -10.28 2.86
CA VAL A 99 2.14 -11.69 3.14
C VAL A 99 3.62 -11.97 2.95
N GLN A 100 4.23 -11.53 1.84
CA GLN A 100 5.66 -11.75 1.62
C GLN A 100 6.55 -11.02 2.63
N ILE A 101 6.16 -9.82 3.08
CA ILE A 101 6.90 -9.10 4.12
C ILE A 101 6.81 -9.80 5.48
N ARG A 102 5.60 -10.23 5.88
CA ARG A 102 5.36 -10.86 7.20
C ARG A 102 5.84 -12.30 7.28
N ASN A 103 5.72 -13.03 6.18
CA ASN A 103 6.05 -14.44 6.08
C ASN A 103 7.08 -14.67 4.96
N PRO A 104 8.33 -14.21 5.15
CA PRO A 104 9.38 -14.35 4.14
C PRO A 104 9.70 -15.81 3.76
N ASN A 105 9.29 -16.77 4.60
CA ASN A 105 9.47 -18.21 4.39
C ASN A 105 8.23 -18.91 3.83
N VAL A 106 7.11 -18.20 3.63
CA VAL A 106 5.98 -18.75 2.87
C VAL A 106 6.37 -18.63 1.40
N GLU A 107 6.84 -19.74 0.84
CA GLU A 107 7.16 -19.84 -0.59
C GLU A 107 5.92 -19.48 -1.43
N ILE A 108 5.92 -18.29 -2.01
CA ILE A 108 5.23 -18.10 -3.29
C ILE A 108 6.08 -18.88 -4.29
N ARG A 109 5.58 -20.08 -4.62
CA ARG A 109 6.05 -21.01 -5.65
C ARG A 109 7.26 -20.48 -6.45
N ASN A 110 8.46 -21.00 -6.14
CA ASN A 110 9.68 -20.97 -6.99
C ASN A 110 10.81 -19.96 -6.67
N LYS A 111 11.27 -19.77 -5.41
CA LYS A 111 12.58 -19.11 -5.21
C LYS A 111 13.33 -19.51 -3.93
N ARG A 112 14.49 -20.16 -4.14
CA ARG A 112 15.57 -20.49 -3.18
C ARG A 112 16.31 -19.27 -2.59
N ASN A 113 15.73 -18.08 -2.62
CA ASN A 113 16.39 -16.92 -2.02
C ASN A 113 16.01 -16.88 -0.55
N GLN A 114 16.97 -17.16 0.33
CA GLN A 114 16.84 -16.95 1.77
C GLN A 114 16.51 -15.48 2.03
N ILE A 115 15.22 -15.18 2.15
CA ILE A 115 14.74 -13.88 2.56
C ILE A 115 15.02 -13.80 4.06
N GLN A 116 16.19 -13.26 4.42
CA GLN A 116 16.54 -13.02 5.83
C GLN A 116 15.38 -12.29 6.53
N ASN A 117 15.09 -12.65 7.78
CA ASN A 117 14.05 -12.05 8.63
C ASN A 117 14.22 -10.52 8.67
N SER A 118 13.59 -9.83 7.73
CA SER A 118 13.67 -8.38 7.63
C SER A 118 12.55 -7.81 8.47
N ASN A 119 12.92 -7.15 9.57
CA ASN A 119 12.01 -6.39 10.43
C ASN A 119 11.53 -5.12 9.70
N ILE A 120 10.83 -5.29 8.58
CA ILE A 120 10.21 -4.20 7.83
C ILE A 120 8.94 -3.83 8.58
N GLN A 121 8.83 -2.56 8.93
CA GLN A 121 7.65 -2.07 9.63
C GLN A 121 6.51 -1.87 8.62
N ILE A 122 5.32 -2.38 8.96
CA ILE A 122 4.09 -2.13 8.22
C ILE A 122 3.18 -1.27 9.10
N ILE A 123 2.81 -0.08 8.64
CA ILE A 123 1.97 0.86 9.38
C ILE A 123 0.66 1.10 8.62
N PRO A 124 -0.51 0.73 9.17
CA PRO A 124 -1.78 1.09 8.58
C PRO A 124 -2.11 2.58 8.83
N ILE A 125 -2.52 3.27 7.77
CA ILE A 125 -3.10 4.61 7.81
C ILE A 125 -4.60 4.48 7.57
N PRO A 126 -5.43 4.61 8.63
CA PRO A 126 -6.86 4.46 8.52
C PRO A 126 -7.46 5.59 7.68
N GLY A 127 -8.61 5.32 7.10
CA GLY A 127 -9.37 6.25 6.28
C GLY A 127 -10.66 5.59 5.82
N ALA A 128 -11.16 6.00 4.65
CA ALA A 128 -12.43 5.52 4.14
C ALA A 128 -12.49 4.00 3.96
N SER A 129 -13.62 3.41 4.37
CA SER A 129 -13.94 2.00 4.13
C SER A 129 -15.45 1.87 3.90
N ALA A 130 -15.81 1.33 2.73
CA ALA A 130 -17.20 1.15 2.32
C ALA A 130 -17.97 0.26 3.30
N VAL A 131 -17.32 -0.78 3.83
CA VAL A 131 -17.91 -1.68 4.84
C VAL A 131 -18.25 -0.91 6.11
N THR A 132 -17.32 -0.10 6.62
CA THR A 132 -17.57 0.68 7.85
C THR A 132 -18.62 1.76 7.64
N ALA A 133 -18.63 2.42 6.48
CA ALA A 133 -19.64 3.42 6.14
C ALA A 133 -21.04 2.78 6.08
N ALA A 134 -21.18 1.63 5.43
CA ALA A 134 -22.44 0.90 5.35
C ALA A 134 -22.95 0.44 6.73
N ILE A 135 -22.07 -0.14 7.56
CA ILE A 135 -22.44 -0.57 8.92
C ILE A 135 -22.87 0.61 9.79
N SER A 136 -22.22 1.78 9.66
CA SER A 136 -22.52 2.96 10.50
C SER A 136 -23.97 3.46 10.38
N ILE A 137 -24.65 3.16 9.28
CA ILE A 137 -26.04 3.56 9.02
C ILE A 137 -27.02 2.39 9.00
N SER A 138 -26.56 1.14 9.19
CA SER A 138 -27.40 -0.05 9.04
C SER A 138 -28.25 -0.37 10.27
N GLY A 139 -27.94 0.23 11.42
CA GLY A 139 -28.53 -0.16 12.71
C GLY A 139 -28.06 -1.52 13.22
N MET A 140 -26.99 -2.08 12.63
CA MET A 140 -26.35 -3.34 13.02
C MET A 140 -24.99 -3.06 13.70
N VAL A 141 -24.55 -3.97 14.57
CA VAL A 141 -23.20 -3.98 15.19
C VAL A 141 -22.43 -5.23 14.83
#